data_AF-A0A8K0TVJ0-F1
#
_entry.id   AF-A0A8K0TVJ0-F1
#
_cell.length_a   1.000
_cell.length_b   1.000
_cell.length_c   1.000
_cell.angle_alpha   90.00
_cell.angle_beta   90.00
_cell.angle_gamma   90.00
#
_symmetry.space_group_name_H-M   'P 1'
#
loop_
_entity.id
_entity.type
_entity.pdbx_description
1 polymer ?
#
loop_
_entity_poly.entity_id
_entity_poly.type
_entity_poly.pdbx_seq_one_letter_code
_entity_poly.pdbx_strand_id
1 'polypeptide(L)'
;MWVFFLNLVQIHIHSALQVQYRFPSELAHFPSTEFYNGELRSHLQDSAEVLAVLATTAFPWPDQNGRIIPTVFIQCDTEETMGSASKGNEGQVELAKRIVSMLQAPADGQAEKPKLSITALSPYTKQVGMLKDALPSSATCATIDSFQGRESDIIVFSTVRCNNSREIGFVEDPRRLNVMWTRARLGLVIVGDRATMTEMNSLWKRAIDSCVEVKLPPEEGAEAEGVDASRN
;
A
#
# COMPACT_ATOMS: atom_id res chain seq x y z
N MET A 1 -4.17 -29.63 -1.00
CA MET A 1 -4.99 -28.61 -1.70
C MET A 1 -4.38 -27.21 -1.52
N TRP A 2 -3.10 -27.00 -1.88
CA TRP A 2 -2.36 -25.75 -1.62
C TRP A 2 -1.09 -25.66 -2.51
N VAL A 3 -1.22 -25.76 -3.85
CA VAL A 3 -0.05 -25.69 -4.78
C VAL A 3 -0.28 -24.78 -6.02
N PHE A 4 -1.39 -24.04 -6.14
CA PHE A 4 -1.76 -23.47 -7.46
C PHE A 4 -1.45 -21.99 -7.74
N PHE A 5 -0.61 -21.29 -6.97
CA PHE A 5 -0.43 -19.84 -7.19
C PHE A 5 0.95 -19.35 -7.66
N LEU A 6 1.91 -20.24 -7.93
CA LEU A 6 3.27 -19.84 -8.34
C LEU A 6 3.83 -20.73 -9.44
N ASN A 7 3.28 -20.62 -10.65
CA ASN A 7 4.02 -20.80 -11.91
C ASN A 7 3.09 -20.50 -13.08
N LEU A 8 3.19 -19.31 -13.67
CA LEU A 8 2.65 -19.05 -15.01
C LEU A 8 3.52 -18.00 -15.71
N VAL A 9 4.75 -18.40 -16.02
CA VAL A 9 5.40 -18.01 -17.27
C VAL A 9 5.85 -19.32 -17.91
N GLN A 10 5.36 -19.56 -19.12
CA GLN A 10 5.58 -20.74 -19.96
C GLN A 10 4.82 -22.02 -19.55
N ILE A 11 3.61 -22.19 -20.12
CA ILE A 11 3.15 -23.36 -20.90
C ILE A 11 1.64 -23.18 -21.21
N HIS A 12 1.28 -23.55 -22.44
CA HIS A 12 -0.05 -23.56 -23.03
C HIS A 12 -1.10 -24.41 -22.24
N ILE A 13 -2.30 -23.82 -22.05
CA ILE A 13 -3.65 -24.41 -21.76
C ILE A 13 -3.92 -25.10 -20.39
N HIS A 14 -4.72 -24.46 -19.52
CA HIS A 14 -6.05 -24.91 -18.99
C HIS A 14 -6.46 -24.20 -17.67
N SER A 15 -7.65 -23.58 -17.70
CA SER A 15 -8.48 -23.01 -16.61
C SER A 15 -7.83 -22.06 -15.58
N ALA A 16 -7.85 -20.75 -15.86
CA ALA A 16 -7.72 -19.75 -14.81
C ALA A 16 -8.94 -19.80 -13.88
N LEU A 17 -8.71 -19.81 -12.56
CA LEU A 17 -9.79 -19.74 -11.57
C LEU A 17 -10.35 -18.30 -11.59
N GLN A 18 -11.47 -18.10 -12.27
CA GLN A 18 -12.10 -16.78 -12.50
C GLN A 18 -12.78 -16.18 -11.25
N VAL A 19 -12.78 -16.88 -10.12
CA VAL A 19 -13.42 -16.45 -8.87
C VAL A 19 -12.38 -16.42 -7.75
N GLN A 20 -12.21 -15.26 -7.12
CA GLN A 20 -11.39 -15.07 -5.94
C GLN A 20 -12.28 -14.74 -4.72
N TYR A 21 -11.91 -15.29 -3.57
CA TYR A 21 -12.66 -15.18 -2.31
C TYR A 21 -11.94 -14.33 -1.25
N ARG A 22 -10.81 -13.71 -1.63
CA ARG A 22 -9.79 -13.22 -0.70
C ARG A 22 -9.92 -11.73 -0.38
N PHE A 23 -10.44 -10.92 -1.30
CA PHE A 23 -10.52 -9.47 -1.10
C PHE A 23 -11.74 -8.82 -1.77
N PRO A 24 -12.22 -7.67 -1.25
CA PRO A 24 -13.33 -6.90 -1.80
C PRO A 24 -13.17 -6.53 -3.28
N SER A 25 -14.30 -6.26 -3.95
CA SER A 25 -14.32 -5.91 -5.38
C SER A 25 -13.49 -4.67 -5.72
N GLU A 26 -13.41 -3.75 -4.78
CA GLU A 26 -12.69 -2.48 -4.84
C GLU A 26 -11.18 -2.71 -4.95
N LEU A 27 -10.63 -3.65 -4.18
CA LEU A 27 -9.22 -4.05 -4.28
C LEU A 27 -8.94 -4.89 -5.55
N ALA A 28 -9.94 -5.62 -6.06
CA ALA A 28 -9.83 -6.49 -7.24
C ALA A 28 -9.87 -5.76 -8.57
N HIS A 29 -10.45 -4.56 -8.62
CA HIS A 29 -10.70 -3.86 -9.88
C HIS A 29 -9.42 -3.64 -10.70
N PHE A 30 -8.38 -3.05 -10.11
CA PHE A 30 -7.12 -2.79 -10.79
C PHE A 30 -6.43 -4.08 -11.28
N PRO A 31 -6.08 -5.05 -10.40
CA PRO A 31 -5.35 -6.22 -10.85
C PRO A 31 -6.17 -7.07 -11.83
N SER A 32 -7.50 -7.16 -11.66
CA SER A 32 -8.39 -7.83 -12.59
C SER A 32 -8.25 -7.25 -14.00
N THR A 33 -8.38 -5.93 -14.12
CA THR A 33 -8.32 -5.21 -15.39
C THR A 33 -6.94 -5.32 -16.04
N GLU A 34 -5.87 -5.13 -15.27
CA GLU A 34 -4.51 -5.06 -15.82
C GLU A 34 -3.85 -6.40 -16.08
N PHE A 35 -4.11 -7.41 -15.24
CA PHE A 35 -3.36 -8.68 -15.27
C PHE A 35 -4.23 -9.89 -15.61
N TYR A 36 -5.57 -9.75 -15.58
CA TYR A 36 -6.51 -10.86 -15.77
C TYR A 36 -7.65 -10.54 -16.76
N ASN A 37 -7.46 -9.57 -17.67
CA ASN A 37 -8.43 -9.19 -18.72
C ASN A 37 -9.83 -8.83 -18.19
N GLY A 38 -9.95 -8.37 -16.95
CA GLY A 38 -11.23 -8.09 -16.28
C GLY A 38 -12.01 -9.33 -15.85
N GLU A 39 -11.43 -10.53 -15.96
CA GLU A 39 -12.13 -11.79 -15.67
C GLU A 39 -12.07 -12.21 -14.20
N LEU A 40 -11.21 -11.58 -13.39
CA LEU A 40 -11.09 -11.90 -11.96
C LEU A 40 -12.31 -11.33 -11.22
N ARG A 41 -13.21 -12.21 -10.76
CA ARG A 41 -14.44 -11.85 -10.04
C ARG A 41 -14.29 -12.08 -8.54
N SER A 42 -14.73 -11.12 -7.73
CA SER A 42 -14.84 -11.28 -6.27
C SER A 42 -16.14 -11.98 -5.90
N HIS A 43 -16.08 -13.00 -5.05
CA HIS A 43 -17.28 -13.68 -4.54
C HIS A 43 -17.95 -12.97 -3.36
N LEU A 44 -17.25 -12.02 -2.72
CA LEU A 44 -17.79 -11.22 -1.62
C LEU A 44 -18.85 -10.24 -2.16
N GLN A 45 -20.12 -10.65 -2.13
CA GLN A 45 -21.25 -9.87 -2.65
C GLN A 45 -21.53 -8.61 -1.82
N ASP A 46 -21.21 -8.64 -0.52
CA ASP A 46 -21.30 -7.48 0.36
C ASP A 46 -19.89 -7.03 0.81
N SER A 47 -19.24 -6.25 -0.05
CA SER A 47 -17.94 -5.66 0.26
C SER A 47 -18.03 -4.59 1.35
N ALA A 48 -19.21 -4.02 1.62
CA ALA A 48 -19.38 -2.94 2.59
C ALA A 48 -19.23 -3.45 4.03
N GLU A 49 -19.84 -4.59 4.37
CA GLU A 49 -19.70 -5.20 5.70
C GLU A 49 -18.23 -5.60 5.97
N VAL A 50 -17.58 -6.20 4.98
CA VAL A 50 -16.17 -6.62 5.10
C VAL A 50 -15.25 -5.41 5.26
N LEU A 51 -15.48 -4.33 4.53
CA LEU A 51 -14.66 -3.12 4.58
C LEU A 51 -14.96 -2.25 5.80
N ALA A 52 -16.13 -2.36 6.43
CA ALA A 52 -16.50 -1.57 7.62
C ALA A 52 -15.49 -1.74 8.77
N VAL A 53 -14.77 -2.85 8.83
CA VAL A 53 -13.67 -3.05 9.81
C VAL A 53 -12.56 -2.00 9.65
N LEU A 54 -12.31 -1.48 8.44
CA LEU A 54 -11.32 -0.42 8.22
C LEU A 54 -11.73 0.90 8.90
N ALA A 55 -13.02 1.20 8.98
CA ALA A 55 -13.54 2.35 9.71
C ALA A 55 -13.43 2.23 11.24
N THR A 56 -13.01 1.07 11.76
CA THR A 56 -12.64 0.93 13.18
C THR A 56 -11.24 1.46 13.49
N THR A 57 -10.43 1.73 12.46
CA THR A 57 -9.08 2.29 12.59
C THR A 57 -9.12 3.81 12.55
N ALA A 58 -8.19 4.48 13.23
CA ALA A 58 -8.04 5.95 13.16
C ALA A 58 -7.50 6.45 11.81
N PHE A 59 -7.10 5.54 10.91
CA PHE A 59 -6.61 5.91 9.60
C PHE A 59 -7.75 6.48 8.74
N PRO A 60 -7.55 7.62 8.05
CA PRO A 60 -8.60 8.30 7.29
C PRO A 60 -8.87 7.61 5.95
N TRP A 61 -9.46 6.42 6.00
CA TRP A 61 -9.91 5.72 4.81
C TRP A 61 -10.92 6.59 4.02
N PRO A 62 -10.72 6.81 2.72
CA PRO A 62 -11.68 7.55 1.92
C PRO A 62 -13.03 6.85 1.92
N ASP A 63 -14.10 7.65 1.95
CA ASP A 63 -15.47 7.18 1.80
C ASP A 63 -16.11 7.84 0.58
N GLN A 64 -16.84 7.05 -0.20
CA GLN A 64 -17.65 7.53 -1.30
C GLN A 64 -19.09 7.03 -1.13
N ASN A 65 -19.96 7.90 -0.61
CA ASN A 65 -21.38 7.62 -0.38
C ASN A 65 -21.62 6.43 0.57
N GLY A 66 -20.89 6.37 1.68
CA GLY A 66 -21.00 5.31 2.68
C GLY A 66 -20.30 4.01 2.27
N ARG A 67 -19.41 4.07 1.28
CA ARG A 67 -18.54 2.96 0.86
C ARG A 67 -17.09 3.36 0.99
N ILE A 68 -16.37 2.62 1.82
CA ILE A 68 -14.93 2.79 2.01
C ILE A 68 -14.19 2.42 0.72
N ILE A 69 -13.25 3.26 0.31
CA ILE A 69 -12.30 2.97 -0.78
C ILE A 69 -10.99 2.46 -0.15
N PRO A 70 -10.68 1.16 -0.27
CA PRO A 70 -9.55 0.53 0.42
C PRO A 70 -8.21 0.69 -0.29
N THR A 71 -8.13 1.43 -1.39
CA THR A 71 -6.91 1.68 -2.16
C THR A 71 -6.50 3.14 -2.04
N VAL A 72 -5.46 3.40 -1.23
CA VAL A 72 -5.01 4.74 -0.90
C VAL A 72 -3.59 4.98 -1.42
N PHE A 73 -3.36 6.17 -1.95
CA PHE A 73 -2.03 6.68 -2.27
C PHE A 73 -1.69 7.86 -1.36
N ILE A 74 -0.48 7.88 -0.82
CA ILE A 74 0.05 8.99 -0.01
C ILE A 74 1.31 9.51 -0.68
N GLN A 75 1.24 10.76 -1.12
CA GLN A 75 2.35 11.46 -1.76
C GLN A 75 3.51 11.66 -0.76
N CYS A 76 4.72 11.35 -1.20
CA CYS A 76 5.96 11.60 -0.50
C CYS A 76 7.03 12.00 -1.51
N ASP A 77 7.44 13.27 -1.48
CA ASP A 77 8.45 13.87 -2.35
C ASP A 77 9.86 13.89 -1.72
N THR A 78 10.05 13.27 -0.55
CA THR A 78 11.36 13.11 0.07
C THR A 78 12.27 12.29 -0.83
N GLU A 79 13.45 12.83 -1.14
CA GLU A 79 14.42 12.20 -2.03
C GLU A 79 14.91 10.86 -1.47
N GLU A 80 15.14 9.90 -2.36
CA GLU A 80 15.69 8.60 -1.96
C GLU A 80 17.17 8.70 -1.55
N THR A 81 17.56 7.95 -0.53
CA THR A 81 18.96 7.82 -0.14
C THR A 81 19.62 6.67 -0.90
N MET A 82 20.61 6.99 -1.72
CA MET A 82 21.45 5.98 -2.36
C MET A 82 22.33 5.27 -1.32
N GLY A 83 22.19 3.94 -1.22
CA GLY A 83 23.18 3.08 -0.56
C GLY A 83 24.13 2.46 -1.59
N SER A 84 25.19 1.80 -1.13
CA SER A 84 26.17 1.13 -2.00
C SER A 84 25.59 -0.03 -2.81
N ALA A 85 24.55 -0.71 -2.31
CA ALA A 85 23.93 -1.88 -2.98
C ALA A 85 22.39 -1.89 -3.01
N SER A 86 21.73 -1.00 -2.27
CA SER A 86 20.25 -0.96 -2.14
C SER A 86 19.80 0.44 -1.75
N LYS A 87 18.51 0.72 -1.83
CA LYS A 87 17.94 2.07 -1.68
C LYS A 87 16.98 2.15 -0.50
N GLY A 88 16.90 3.34 0.09
CA GLY A 88 15.99 3.65 1.18
C GLY A 88 15.43 5.06 1.02
N ASN A 89 14.39 5.38 1.77
CA ASN A 89 13.73 6.67 1.77
C ASN A 89 13.15 6.93 3.16
N GLU A 90 13.77 7.85 3.90
CA GLU A 90 13.43 8.17 5.29
C GLU A 90 12.04 8.80 5.41
N GLY A 91 11.66 9.70 4.48
CA GLY A 91 10.33 10.31 4.47
C GLY A 91 9.21 9.27 4.31
N GLN A 92 9.43 8.27 3.46
CA GLN A 92 8.47 7.16 3.33
C GLN A 92 8.43 6.25 4.57
N VAL A 93 9.53 6.12 5.33
CA VAL A 93 9.55 5.39 6.61
C VAL A 93 8.75 6.14 7.67
N GLU A 94 8.93 7.46 7.79
CA GLU A 94 8.17 8.27 8.75
C GLU A 94 6.67 8.27 8.44
N LEU A 95 6.30 8.35 7.16
CA LEU A 95 4.90 8.17 6.75
C LEU A 95 4.40 6.76 7.08
N ALA A 96 5.15 5.71 6.79
CA ALA A 96 4.77 4.33 7.13
C ALA A 96 4.53 4.18 8.64
N LYS A 97 5.36 4.79 9.49
CA LYS A 97 5.21 4.81 10.95
C LYS A 97 3.91 5.49 11.38
N ARG A 98 3.60 6.66 10.83
CA ARG A 98 2.34 7.37 11.10
C ARG A 98 1.13 6.56 10.64
N ILE A 99 1.18 5.98 9.44
CA ILE A 99 0.13 5.14 8.86
C ILE A 99 -0.12 3.92 9.77
N VAL A 100 0.93 3.16 10.12
CA VAL A 100 0.81 1.97 10.98
C VAL A 100 0.26 2.35 12.36
N SER A 101 0.68 3.48 12.93
CA SER A 101 0.14 3.97 14.20
C SER A 101 -1.37 4.23 14.11
N MET A 102 -1.83 4.93 13.07
CA MET A 102 -3.26 5.20 12.85
C MET A 102 -4.06 3.92 12.58
N LEU A 103 -3.48 2.96 11.87
CA LEU A 103 -4.12 1.67 11.57
C LEU A 103 -4.28 0.78 12.82
N GLN A 104 -3.44 0.95 13.83
CA GLN A 104 -3.50 0.22 15.11
C GLN A 104 -4.31 0.97 16.18
N ALA A 105 -4.51 2.27 16.00
CA ALA A 105 -5.34 3.09 16.87
C ALA A 105 -6.83 2.89 16.52
N PRO A 106 -7.71 2.86 17.54
CA PRO A 106 -9.15 2.85 17.31
C PRO A 106 -9.61 4.21 16.73
N ALA A 107 -10.62 4.19 15.87
CA ALA A 107 -11.31 5.40 15.44
C ALA A 107 -11.97 6.12 16.62
N ASP A 108 -12.27 7.41 16.46
CA ASP A 108 -12.96 8.19 17.49
C ASP A 108 -14.28 7.52 17.92
N GLY A 109 -14.45 7.37 19.22
CA GLY A 109 -15.62 6.71 19.81
C GLY A 109 -15.56 5.17 19.83
N GLN A 110 -14.53 4.55 19.25
CA GLN A 110 -14.28 3.11 19.38
C GLN A 110 -13.41 2.83 20.62
N ALA A 111 -13.86 1.92 21.49
CA ALA A 111 -13.13 1.55 22.71
C ALA A 111 -12.06 0.47 22.47
N GLU A 112 -12.26 -0.39 21.48
CA GLU A 112 -11.38 -1.53 21.22
C GLU A 112 -10.40 -1.27 20.07
N LYS A 113 -9.14 -1.69 20.26
CA LYS A 113 -8.14 -1.62 19.22
C LYS A 113 -8.46 -2.61 18.09
N PRO A 114 -8.37 -2.18 16.81
CA PRO A 114 -8.52 -3.07 15.66
C PRO A 114 -7.51 -4.23 15.71
N LYS A 115 -7.98 -5.46 15.48
CA LYS A 115 -7.13 -6.65 15.38
C LYS A 115 -6.90 -7.00 13.92
N LEU A 116 -6.08 -6.19 13.25
CA LEU A 116 -5.76 -6.35 11.82
C LEU A 116 -4.29 -6.66 11.65
N SER A 117 -3.99 -7.66 10.82
CA SER A 117 -2.61 -7.95 10.42
C SER A 117 -2.12 -6.89 9.44
N ILE A 118 -1.04 -6.18 9.81
CA ILE A 118 -0.44 -5.12 9.00
C ILE A 118 0.93 -5.58 8.52
N THR A 119 1.19 -5.42 7.22
CA THR A 119 2.49 -5.70 6.62
C THR A 119 3.01 -4.51 5.84
N ALA A 120 4.18 -4.00 6.21
CA ALA A 120 4.94 -3.05 5.43
C ALA A 120 5.78 -3.78 4.36
N LEU A 121 5.50 -3.52 3.08
CA LEU A 121 6.21 -4.10 1.95
C LEU A 121 7.05 -3.05 1.23
N SER A 122 8.22 -3.45 0.75
CA SER A 122 9.06 -2.61 -0.10
C SER A 122 9.91 -3.46 -1.04
N PRO A 123 10.26 -2.99 -2.25
CA PRO A 123 11.09 -3.77 -3.17
C PRO A 123 12.57 -3.78 -2.77
N TYR A 124 12.99 -2.89 -1.85
CA TYR A 124 14.39 -2.71 -1.49
C TYR A 124 14.69 -3.22 -0.08
N THR A 125 15.70 -4.07 0.03
CA THR A 125 16.15 -4.65 1.31
C THR A 125 16.60 -3.60 2.33
N LYS A 126 17.24 -2.50 1.89
CA LYS A 126 17.63 -1.40 2.78
C LYS A 126 16.39 -0.73 3.38
N GLN A 127 15.38 -0.41 2.56
CA GLN A 127 14.11 0.13 3.06
C GLN A 127 13.42 -0.83 4.04
N VAL A 128 13.41 -2.13 3.74
CA VAL A 128 12.83 -3.13 4.66
C VAL A 128 13.57 -3.14 6.01
N GLY A 129 14.90 -2.97 6.02
CA GLY A 129 15.67 -2.80 7.26
C GLY A 129 15.22 -1.57 8.04
N MET A 130 15.17 -0.41 7.38
CA MET A 130 14.73 0.85 8.00
C MET A 130 13.29 0.76 8.56
N LEU A 131 12.38 0.11 7.83
CA LEU A 131 11.01 -0.14 8.30
C LEU A 131 10.98 -1.05 9.52
N LYS A 132 11.82 -2.10 9.57
CA LYS A 132 11.91 -2.98 10.76
C LYS A 132 12.40 -2.23 12.00
N ASP A 133 13.32 -1.29 11.82
CA ASP A 133 13.87 -0.51 12.92
C ASP A 133 12.87 0.55 13.44
N ALA A 134 12.05 1.10 12.54
CA ALA A 134 11.11 2.19 12.87
C ALA A 134 9.71 1.72 13.30
N LEU A 135 9.23 0.58 12.78
CA LEU A 135 7.87 0.10 13.00
C LEU A 135 7.77 -0.83 14.23
N PRO A 136 6.60 -0.87 14.90
CA PRO A 136 6.39 -1.80 16.00
C PRO A 136 6.47 -3.26 15.53
N SER A 137 6.92 -4.17 16.40
CA SER A 137 7.06 -5.60 16.09
C SER A 137 5.75 -6.31 15.70
N SER A 138 4.61 -5.70 15.99
CA SER A 138 3.28 -6.15 15.54
C SER A 138 3.06 -5.96 14.04
N ALA A 139 3.83 -5.09 13.38
CA ALA A 139 3.79 -4.90 11.92
C ALA A 139 4.88 -5.77 11.26
N THR A 140 4.48 -6.63 10.33
CA THR A 140 5.45 -7.43 9.56
C THR A 140 6.14 -6.54 8.53
N CYS A 141 7.45 -6.66 8.37
CA CYS A 141 8.20 -5.94 7.33
C CYS A 141 8.94 -6.93 6.42
N ALA A 142 8.70 -6.86 5.11
CA ALA A 142 9.25 -7.82 4.15
C ALA A 142 9.46 -7.23 2.76
N THR A 143 10.31 -7.87 1.95
CA THR A 143 10.34 -7.61 0.51
C THR A 143 9.19 -8.33 -0.17
N ILE A 144 8.80 -7.88 -1.37
CA ILE A 144 7.77 -8.53 -2.20
C ILE A 144 8.10 -10.02 -2.38
N ASP A 145 9.34 -10.33 -2.77
CA ASP A 145 9.78 -11.70 -3.06
C ASP A 145 9.79 -12.58 -1.80
N SER A 146 10.22 -12.03 -0.65
CA SER A 146 10.23 -12.78 0.62
C SER A 146 8.84 -12.97 1.26
N PHE A 147 7.85 -12.22 0.81
CA PHE A 147 6.46 -12.29 1.28
C PHE A 147 5.57 -13.19 0.39
N GLN A 148 6.19 -13.97 -0.48
CA GLN A 148 5.52 -14.88 -1.38
C GLN A 148 4.68 -15.92 -0.63
N GLY A 149 3.43 -16.12 -1.07
CA GLY A 149 2.50 -17.08 -0.46
C GLY A 149 1.84 -16.62 0.85
N ARG A 150 2.18 -15.43 1.34
CA ARG A 150 1.56 -14.81 2.52
C ARG A 150 0.52 -13.77 2.09
N GLU A 151 -0.32 -13.36 3.03
CA GLU A 151 -1.32 -12.29 2.90
C GLU A 151 -1.39 -11.51 4.21
N SER A 152 -1.88 -10.28 4.14
CA SER A 152 -2.13 -9.42 5.30
C SER A 152 -3.46 -8.71 5.13
N ASP A 153 -4.12 -8.40 6.23
CA ASP A 153 -5.34 -7.60 6.20
C ASP A 153 -5.08 -6.25 5.55
N ILE A 154 -3.98 -5.59 5.94
CA ILE A 154 -3.56 -4.31 5.37
C ILE A 154 -2.11 -4.37 4.89
N ILE A 155 -1.87 -3.92 3.66
CA ILE A 155 -0.53 -3.70 3.11
C ILE A 155 -0.23 -2.20 3.11
N VAL A 156 0.91 -1.83 3.70
CA VAL A 156 1.52 -0.51 3.55
C VAL A 156 2.74 -0.67 2.64
N PHE A 157 2.67 -0.19 1.41
CA PHE A 157 3.74 -0.36 0.43
C PHE A 157 4.56 0.92 0.26
N SER A 158 5.87 0.84 0.50
CA SER A 158 6.83 1.91 0.21
C SER A 158 7.51 1.67 -1.13
N THR A 159 7.28 2.57 -2.08
CA THR A 159 7.91 2.57 -3.41
C THR A 159 9.40 2.88 -3.37
N VAL A 160 9.87 3.62 -2.36
CA VAL A 160 11.22 4.16 -2.17
C VAL A 160 11.62 5.25 -3.16
N ARG A 161 11.23 5.08 -4.43
CA ARG A 161 11.67 5.93 -5.54
C ARG A 161 11.13 7.35 -5.41
N CYS A 162 12.05 8.29 -5.30
CA CYS A 162 11.84 9.71 -5.51
C CYS A 162 13.15 10.30 -6.04
N ASN A 163 13.20 10.64 -7.32
CA ASN A 163 14.41 11.17 -7.97
C ASN A 163 14.07 12.02 -9.20
N ASN A 164 14.99 12.93 -9.55
CA ASN A 164 14.84 13.84 -10.67
C ASN A 164 14.89 13.15 -12.04
N SER A 165 15.53 11.98 -12.13
CA SER A 165 15.63 11.21 -13.38
C SER A 165 14.36 10.42 -13.72
N ARG A 166 13.36 10.41 -12.84
CA ARG A 166 12.10 9.65 -13.00
C ARG A 166 12.30 8.16 -13.21
N GLU A 167 13.40 7.64 -12.68
CA GLU A 167 13.72 6.23 -12.78
C GLU A 167 13.06 5.46 -11.64
N ILE A 168 12.36 4.38 -11.96
CA ILE A 168 11.70 3.53 -10.95
C ILE A 168 12.42 2.20 -10.70
N GLY A 169 13.31 1.77 -11.60
CA GLY A 169 14.18 0.60 -11.43
C GLY A 169 13.41 -0.69 -11.07
N PHE A 170 13.78 -1.33 -9.95
CA PHE A 170 13.22 -2.62 -9.49
C PHE A 170 11.70 -2.63 -9.31
N VAL A 171 11.08 -1.46 -9.22
CA VAL A 171 9.64 -1.28 -9.04
C VAL A 171 8.88 -1.46 -10.36
N GLU A 172 9.57 -1.47 -11.51
CA GLU A 172 8.95 -1.56 -12.84
C GLU A 172 8.30 -2.91 -13.16
N ASP A 173 8.73 -4.01 -12.52
CA ASP A 173 8.25 -5.36 -12.85
C ASP A 173 6.74 -5.51 -12.63
N PRO A 174 5.93 -5.70 -13.70
CA PRO A 174 4.48 -5.85 -13.59
C PRO A 174 4.04 -7.01 -12.70
N ARG A 175 4.83 -8.10 -12.65
CA ARG A 175 4.53 -9.27 -11.83
C ARG A 175 4.66 -8.93 -10.35
N ARG A 176 5.68 -8.15 -9.99
CA ARG A 176 5.87 -7.71 -8.60
C ARG A 176 4.76 -6.77 -8.17
N LEU A 177 4.31 -5.86 -9.05
CA LEU A 177 3.13 -5.02 -8.79
C LEU A 177 1.86 -5.84 -8.56
N ASN A 178 1.60 -6.84 -9.40
CA ASN A 178 0.45 -7.72 -9.17
C ASN A 178 0.57 -8.49 -7.84
N VAL A 179 1.76 -9.04 -7.54
CA VAL A 179 1.99 -9.80 -6.30
C VAL A 179 1.74 -8.93 -5.09
N MET A 180 2.37 -7.75 -4.98
CA MET A 180 2.22 -6.84 -3.83
C MET A 180 0.79 -6.34 -3.66
N TRP A 181 0.09 -6.00 -4.76
CA TRP A 181 -1.29 -5.52 -4.71
C TRP A 181 -2.22 -6.60 -4.17
N THR A 182 -2.06 -7.83 -4.66
CA THR A 182 -2.88 -8.99 -4.27
C THR A 182 -2.50 -9.60 -2.91
N ARG A 183 -1.55 -8.99 -2.16
CA ARG A 183 -1.26 -9.38 -0.77
C ARG A 183 -2.24 -8.78 0.24
N ALA A 184 -2.92 -7.69 -0.11
CA ALA A 184 -3.90 -7.03 0.74
C ALA A 184 -5.24 -7.77 0.71
N ARG A 185 -5.80 -8.08 1.88
CA ARG A 185 -7.14 -8.67 2.00
C ARG A 185 -8.23 -7.61 2.17
N LEU A 186 -7.92 -6.54 2.91
CA LEU A 186 -8.88 -5.50 3.27
C LEU A 186 -8.46 -4.11 2.79
N GLY A 187 -7.19 -3.72 3.00
CA GLY A 187 -6.71 -2.37 2.66
C GLY A 187 -5.31 -2.34 2.06
N LEU A 188 -5.09 -1.42 1.12
CA LEU A 188 -3.80 -1.14 0.48
C LEU A 188 -3.49 0.35 0.58
N VAL A 189 -2.36 0.67 1.20
CA VAL A 189 -1.83 2.04 1.27
C VAL A 189 -0.49 2.07 0.55
N ILE A 190 -0.36 2.84 -0.52
CA ILE A 190 0.88 3.04 -1.28
C ILE A 190 1.48 4.38 -0.89
N VAL A 191 2.75 4.39 -0.50
CA VAL A 191 3.53 5.60 -0.20
C VAL A 191 4.59 5.79 -1.28
N GLY A 192 4.63 6.95 -1.91
CA GLY A 192 5.60 7.23 -2.97
C GLY A 192 5.50 8.62 -3.56
N ASP A 193 6.40 8.90 -4.51
CA ASP A 193 6.35 10.13 -5.30
C ASP A 193 5.60 9.89 -6.62
N ARG A 194 4.44 10.52 -6.79
CA ARG A 194 3.61 10.38 -8.00
C ARG A 194 4.38 10.77 -9.26
N ALA A 195 5.19 11.83 -9.20
CA ALA A 195 5.92 12.30 -10.37
C ALA A 195 6.95 11.25 -10.85
N THR A 196 7.80 10.77 -9.94
CA THR A 196 8.77 9.70 -10.19
C THR A 196 8.08 8.41 -10.67
N MET A 197 6.95 8.04 -10.07
CA MET A 197 6.30 6.76 -10.37
C MET A 197 5.50 6.76 -11.67
N THR A 198 4.97 7.90 -12.12
CA THR A 198 3.97 7.92 -13.20
C THR A 198 4.44 8.54 -14.52
N GLU A 199 5.44 9.43 -14.50
CA GLU A 199 5.84 10.17 -15.72
C GLU A 199 6.38 9.24 -16.82
N MET A 200 7.18 8.24 -16.44
CA MET A 200 7.83 7.32 -17.40
C MET A 200 7.27 5.90 -17.36
N ASN A 201 6.23 5.63 -16.57
CA ASN A 201 5.66 4.28 -16.45
C ASN A 201 4.13 4.29 -16.45
N SER A 202 3.56 3.84 -17.58
CA SER A 202 2.10 3.84 -17.77
C SER A 202 1.35 2.87 -16.85
N LEU A 203 1.98 1.75 -16.46
CA LEU A 203 1.37 0.77 -15.57
C LEU A 203 1.23 1.34 -14.16
N TRP A 204 2.30 1.96 -13.63
CA TRP A 204 2.28 2.64 -12.35
C TRP A 204 1.38 3.87 -12.34
N LYS A 205 1.29 4.58 -13.47
CA LYS A 205 0.28 5.62 -13.64
C LYS A 205 -1.14 5.09 -13.41
N ARG A 206 -1.53 4.01 -14.10
CA ARG A 206 -2.86 3.40 -13.92
C ARG A 206 -3.06 2.84 -12.52
N ALA A 207 -2.01 2.26 -11.92
CA ALA A 207 -2.04 1.76 -10.55
C ALA A 207 -2.33 2.88 -9.54
N ILE A 208 -1.58 3.97 -9.59
CA ILE A 208 -1.75 5.11 -8.70
C ILE A 208 -3.08 5.84 -8.98
N ASP A 209 -3.51 5.92 -10.25
CA ASP A 209 -4.82 6.51 -10.61
C ASP A 209 -6.01 5.67 -10.13
N SER A 210 -5.81 4.38 -9.82
CA SER A 210 -6.82 3.52 -9.19
C SER A 210 -6.84 3.61 -7.65
N CYS A 211 -5.97 4.44 -7.07
CA CYS A 211 -5.97 4.79 -5.67
C CYS A 211 -6.57 6.18 -5.45
N VAL A 212 -7.19 6.40 -4.30
CA VAL A 212 -7.56 7.74 -3.83
C VAL A 212 -6.37 8.35 -3.09
N GLU A 213 -5.99 9.57 -3.47
CA GLU A 213 -4.91 10.28 -2.80
C GLU A 213 -5.40 10.87 -1.47
N VAL A 214 -4.68 10.59 -0.39
CA VAL A 214 -5.02 11.02 0.98
C VAL A 214 -3.87 11.81 1.58
N LYS A 215 -4.20 12.91 2.25
CA LYS A 215 -3.27 13.66 3.11
C LYS A 215 -3.54 13.27 4.56
N LEU A 216 -2.50 12.82 5.26
CA LEU A 216 -2.61 12.50 6.67
C LEU A 216 -2.79 13.78 7.51
N PRO A 217 -3.62 13.77 8.55
CA PRO A 217 -3.74 14.90 9.46
C PRO A 217 -2.38 15.21 10.11
N PRO A 218 -2.06 16.49 10.40
CA PRO A 218 -0.82 16.86 11.08
C PRO A 218 -0.67 16.12 12.41
N GLU A 219 0.57 15.92 12.86
CA GLU A 219 0.80 15.35 14.19
C GLU A 219 0.27 16.32 15.26
N GLU A 220 -0.45 15.79 16.25
CA GLU A 220 -0.93 16.58 17.39
C GLU A 220 0.27 17.26 18.07
N GLY A 221 0.36 18.60 17.97
CA GLY A 221 1.46 19.40 18.52
C GLY A 221 2.31 20.19 17.52
N ALA A 222 2.07 20.09 16.21
CA ALA A 222 2.85 20.81 15.20
C ALA A 222 2.37 22.25 14.88
N GLU A 223 1.31 22.74 15.53
CA GLU A 223 0.83 24.13 15.37
C GLU A 223 1.29 25.03 16.52
N ALA A 224 2.57 25.43 16.55
CA ALA A 224 3.04 26.52 17.40
C ALA A 224 4.38 27.19 17.00
N GLU A 225 4.83 27.13 15.74
CA GLU A 225 6.00 27.92 15.33
C GLU A 225 5.76 28.53 13.95
N GLY A 226 5.08 29.69 13.92
CA GLY A 226 4.79 30.31 12.63
C GLY A 226 4.11 31.67 12.62
N VAL A 227 4.02 32.41 13.73
CA VAL A 227 3.67 33.85 13.68
C VAL A 227 4.27 34.57 14.89
N ASP A 228 5.46 35.17 14.74
CA ASP A 228 5.74 36.57 15.11
C ASP A 228 7.22 36.90 14.87
N ALA A 229 7.53 37.51 13.72
CA ALA A 229 8.75 38.28 13.54
C ALA A 229 8.48 39.42 12.55
N SER A 230 7.55 40.32 12.92
CA SER A 230 7.45 41.64 12.28
C SER A 230 7.02 42.70 13.29
N ARG A 231 7.84 42.90 14.33
CA ARG A 231 7.90 44.14 15.12
C ARG A 231 9.32 44.43 15.60
N ASN A 232 10.09 45.11 14.76
CA ASN A 232 10.72 46.42 15.06
C ASN A 232 11.62 46.86 13.90
#